data_AF-A0A519Z347-F1
#
_entry.id   AF-A0A519Z347-F1
#
_cell.length_a   1.000
_cell.length_b   1.000
_cell.length_c   1.000
_cell.angle_alpha   90.00
_cell.angle_beta   90.00
_cell.angle_gamma   90.00
#
_symmetry.space_group_name_H-M   'P 1'
#
loop_
_entity.id
_entity.type
_entity.pdbx_description
1 polymer ?
#
loop_
_entity_poly.entity_id
_entity_poly.type
_entity_poly.pdbx_seq_one_letter_code
_entity_poly.pdbx_strand_id
1 'polypeptide(L)'
;HYETVEGEQDQFEILHTRDFNPNSKDFVPYRSNVNYDDLATTLMELCDYFYNLQTNGIDLAAIPVKSNETEQPEEKILIHQCKYCGTVYDKEFGDEYNNIPAGTIFEEIPATYSCPTCDSPKADFIEVDRNSLAQLVHL
;
A
#
# COMPACT_ATOMS: atom_id res chain seq x y z
N HIS A 1 -23.56 25.68 6.32
CA HIS A 1 -24.68 25.66 5.37
C HIS A 1 -24.03 25.46 4.01
N TYR A 2 -23.95 24.23 3.54
CA TYR A 2 -23.46 23.92 2.19
C TYR A 2 -24.70 23.71 1.34
N GLU A 3 -24.94 24.63 0.43
CA GLU A 3 -26.00 24.54 -0.57
C GLU A 3 -25.52 23.55 -1.63
N THR A 4 -26.13 22.37 -1.68
CA THR A 4 -26.00 21.46 -2.81
C THR A 4 -26.68 22.08 -4.01
N VAL A 5 -25.87 22.53 -4.97
CA VAL A 5 -26.31 22.86 -6.33
C VAL A 5 -26.78 21.57 -6.99
N GLU A 6 -28.08 21.47 -7.25
CA GLU A 6 -28.68 20.36 -7.99
C GLU A 6 -28.06 20.28 -9.40
N GLY A 7 -27.26 19.24 -9.68
CA GLY A 7 -26.94 18.86 -11.06
C GLY A 7 -25.51 18.40 -11.39
N GLU A 8 -24.53 18.50 -10.48
CA GLU A 8 -23.22 17.87 -10.72
C GLU A 8 -23.28 16.40 -10.32
N GLN A 9 -23.17 15.49 -11.30
CA GLN A 9 -22.87 14.10 -10.99
C GLN A 9 -21.47 14.08 -10.35
N ASP A 10 -21.39 13.69 -9.08
CA ASP A 10 -20.10 13.57 -8.38
C ASP A 10 -19.18 12.63 -9.17
N GLN A 11 -18.16 13.22 -9.79
CA GLN A 11 -17.13 12.51 -10.54
C GLN A 11 -15.86 12.44 -9.69
N PHE A 12 -15.29 11.25 -9.61
CA PHE A 12 -14.12 10.93 -8.81
C PHE A 12 -12.89 10.78 -9.71
N GLU A 13 -11.75 11.19 -9.19
CA GLU A 13 -10.45 10.85 -9.74
C GLU A 13 -9.78 9.83 -8.82
N ILE A 14 -9.41 8.67 -9.38
CA ILE A 14 -8.79 7.57 -8.65
C ILE A 14 -7.28 7.67 -8.87
N LEU A 15 -6.55 7.82 -7.76
CA LEU A 15 -5.10 7.97 -7.72
C LEU A 15 -4.48 6.82 -6.91
N HIS A 16 -3.24 6.45 -7.24
CA HIS A 16 -2.41 5.57 -6.39
C HIS A 16 -0.99 6.11 -6.31
N THR A 17 -0.19 5.63 -5.35
CA THR A 17 1.23 6.00 -5.28
C THR A 17 2.00 5.31 -6.40
N ARG A 18 3.00 5.99 -6.98
CA ARG A 18 3.87 5.40 -8.01
C ARG A 18 4.44 4.06 -7.53
N ASP A 19 4.35 3.06 -8.39
CA ASP A 19 4.76 1.67 -8.14
C ASP A 19 4.13 1.05 -6.87
N PHE A 20 2.99 1.59 -6.42
CA PHE A 20 2.32 1.24 -5.17
C PHE A 20 3.24 1.31 -3.94
N ASN A 21 4.25 2.18 -3.98
CA ASN A 21 5.12 2.41 -2.85
C ASN A 21 4.30 3.10 -1.73
N PRO A 22 4.05 2.45 -0.58
CA PRO A 22 3.25 3.03 0.50
C PRO A 22 3.92 4.24 1.16
N ASN A 23 5.22 4.45 0.90
CA ASN A 23 6.02 5.55 1.43
C ASN A 23 6.20 6.71 0.43
N SER A 24 5.61 6.63 -0.77
CA SER A 24 5.68 7.72 -1.75
C SER A 24 4.48 8.66 -1.64
N LYS A 25 4.70 9.94 -1.93
CA LYS A 25 3.62 10.95 -2.15
C LYS A 25 3.38 11.24 -3.63
N ASP A 26 4.06 10.54 -4.53
CA ASP A 26 3.86 10.71 -5.95
C ASP A 26 2.58 10.00 -6.38
N PHE A 27 1.46 10.72 -6.30
CA PHE A 27 0.16 10.22 -6.72
C PHE A 27 0.05 10.27 -8.24
N VAL A 28 -0.18 9.11 -8.85
CA VAL A 28 -0.41 8.96 -10.28
C VAL A 28 -1.88 8.62 -10.56
N PRO A 29 -2.48 9.21 -11.60
CA PRO A 29 -3.87 8.94 -11.94
C PRO A 29 -4.03 7.55 -12.56
N TYR A 30 -4.98 6.78 -12.03
CA TYR A 30 -5.41 5.50 -12.58
C TYR A 30 -6.59 5.68 -13.55
N ARG A 31 -7.64 6.37 -13.09
CA ARG A 31 -8.83 6.68 -13.88
C ARG A 31 -9.41 8.02 -13.40
N SER A 32 -9.74 8.89 -14.34
CA SER A 32 -10.43 10.17 -14.07
C SER A 32 -11.89 10.08 -14.52
N ASN A 33 -12.74 10.99 -14.02
CA ASN A 33 -14.16 11.08 -14.38
C ASN A 33 -14.98 9.81 -14.05
N VAL A 34 -14.71 9.19 -12.90
CA VAL A 34 -15.41 7.99 -12.44
C VAL A 34 -16.71 8.40 -11.78
N ASN A 35 -17.86 7.89 -12.25
CA ASN A 35 -19.13 8.12 -11.57
C ASN A 35 -19.23 7.26 -10.31
N TYR A 36 -20.07 7.67 -9.35
CA TYR A 36 -20.30 6.91 -8.12
C TYR A 36 -20.69 5.45 -8.37
N ASP A 37 -21.55 5.18 -9.36
CA ASP A 37 -21.99 3.81 -9.71
C ASP A 37 -20.83 2.91 -10.18
N ASP A 38 -19.81 3.49 -10.80
CA ASP A 38 -18.63 2.79 -11.31
C ASP A 38 -17.46 2.80 -10.33
N LEU A 39 -17.60 3.48 -9.17
CA LEU A 39 -16.53 3.68 -8.20
C LEU A 39 -16.05 2.35 -7.63
N ALA A 40 -16.96 1.50 -7.19
CA ALA A 40 -16.63 0.19 -6.61
C ALA A 40 -15.90 -0.69 -7.63
N THR A 41 -16.40 -0.75 -8.86
CA THR A 41 -15.78 -1.52 -9.94
C THR A 41 -14.39 -1.01 -10.27
N THR A 42 -14.21 0.31 -10.36
CA THR A 42 -12.91 0.92 -10.66
C THR A 42 -11.89 0.65 -9.54
N LEU A 43 -12.32 0.68 -8.27
CA LEU A 43 -11.45 0.33 -7.14
C LEU A 43 -11.05 -1.14 -7.17
N MET A 44 -11.97 -2.04 -7.53
CA MET A 44 -11.66 -3.47 -7.72
C MET A 44 -10.65 -3.68 -8.86
N GLU A 45 -10.82 -3.00 -10.00
CA GLU A 45 -9.87 -3.07 -11.13
C GLU A 45 -8.46 -2.59 -10.73
N LEU A 46 -8.37 -1.55 -9.88
CA LEU A 46 -7.09 -1.07 -9.35
C LEU A 46 -6.44 -2.08 -8.40
N CYS A 47 -7.22 -2.74 -7.54
CA CYS A 47 -6.74 -3.83 -6.69
C CYS A 47 -6.21 -4.99 -7.53
N ASP A 48 -6.96 -5.42 -8.55
CA ASP A 48 -6.53 -6.49 -9.46
C ASP A 48 -5.24 -6.12 -10.20
N TYR A 49 -5.12 -4.87 -10.64
CA TYR A 49 -3.91 -4.36 -11.27
C TYR A 49 -2.69 -4.48 -10.34
N PHE A 50 -2.82 -4.08 -9.06
CA PHE A 50 -1.76 -4.23 -8.07
C PHE A 50 -1.33 -5.68 -7.86
N TYR A 51 -2.29 -6.59 -7.65
CA TYR A 51 -1.97 -7.99 -7.40
C TYR A 51 -1.30 -8.67 -8.60
N ASN A 52 -1.73 -8.37 -9.82
CA ASN A 52 -1.09 -8.90 -11.03
C ASN A 52 0.36 -8.43 -11.19
N LEU A 53 0.70 -7.23 -10.73
CA LEU A 53 2.08 -6.74 -10.69
C LEU A 53 2.91 -7.53 -9.67
N GLN A 54 2.37 -7.80 -8.48
CA GLN A 54 3.08 -8.57 -7.45
C GLN A 54 3.31 -10.03 -7.83
N THR A 55 2.40 -10.63 -8.58
CA THR A 55 2.49 -12.05 -8.94
C THR A 55 3.31 -12.31 -10.21
N ASN A 56 4.01 -11.31 -10.78
CA ASN A 56 4.70 -11.43 -12.08
C ASN A 56 3.80 -12.01 -13.20
N GLY A 57 2.50 -11.68 -13.19
CA GLY A 57 1.55 -12.19 -14.18
C GLY A 57 1.14 -13.66 -13.99
N ILE A 58 1.26 -14.21 -12.78
CA ILE A 58 0.63 -15.49 -12.45
C ILE A 58 -0.89 -15.26 -12.38
N ASP A 59 -1.61 -15.93 -13.29
CA ASP A 59 -3.06 -16.00 -13.30
C ASP A 59 -3.55 -16.67 -12.01
N LEU A 60 -4.09 -15.86 -11.09
CA LEU A 60 -4.64 -16.30 -9.80
C LEU A 60 -5.73 -17.37 -9.97
N ALA A 61 -6.45 -17.39 -11.09
CA ALA A 61 -7.46 -18.39 -11.39
C ALA A 61 -6.85 -19.73 -11.89
N ALA A 62 -5.57 -19.72 -12.30
CA ALA A 62 -4.85 -20.89 -12.79
C ALA A 62 -3.92 -21.53 -11.74
N ILE A 63 -3.82 -20.98 -10.53
CA ILE A 63 -3.01 -21.56 -9.46
C ILE A 63 -3.68 -22.86 -8.98
N PRO A 64 -3.05 -24.04 -9.16
CA PRO A 64 -3.55 -25.25 -8.53
C PRO A 64 -3.35 -25.08 -7.02
N VAL A 65 -4.46 -25.07 -6.27
CA VAL A 65 -4.46 -25.17 -4.81
C VAL A 65 -3.86 -26.51 -4.42
N LYS A 66 -2.54 -26.58 -4.37
CA LYS A 66 -1.78 -27.67 -3.75
C LYS A 66 -1.28 -27.14 -2.42
N SER A 67 -2.09 -27.38 -1.40
CA SER A 67 -1.71 -27.38 -0.01
C SER A 67 -0.56 -28.36 0.20
N ASN A 68 0.67 -27.90 0.04
CA ASN A 68 1.85 -28.68 0.34
C ASN A 68 2.72 -27.89 1.33
N GLU A 69 2.53 -28.24 2.60
CA GLU A 69 3.45 -27.98 3.70
C GLU A 69 4.88 -28.25 3.24
N THR A 70 5.72 -27.21 3.26
CA THR A 70 7.15 -27.39 3.37
C THR A 70 7.60 -26.46 4.48
N GLU A 71 7.86 -27.04 5.65
CA GLU A 71 8.54 -26.40 6.77
C GLU A 71 9.95 -25.99 6.30
N GLN A 72 10.06 -24.83 5.67
CA GLN A 72 11.28 -24.02 5.66
C GLN A 72 11.10 -22.97 6.76
N PRO A 73 12.16 -22.56 7.48
CA PRO A 73 12.01 -21.58 8.55
C PRO A 73 11.40 -20.32 7.94
N GLU A 74 10.15 -20.01 8.29
CA GLU A 74 9.52 -18.74 7.93
C GLU A 74 10.39 -17.64 8.53
N GLU A 75 11.25 -17.08 7.69
CA GLU A 75 12.10 -15.98 8.11
C GLU A 75 11.18 -14.78 8.30
N LYS A 76 10.96 -14.40 9.57
CA LYS A 76 10.03 -13.33 9.94
C LYS A 76 10.49 -12.03 9.28
N ILE A 77 9.78 -11.59 8.24
CA ILE A 77 10.13 -10.37 7.52
C ILE A 77 9.61 -9.19 8.34
N LEU A 78 10.50 -8.58 9.11
CA LEU A 78 10.18 -7.43 9.96
C LEU A 78 10.16 -6.15 9.11
N ILE A 79 9.02 -5.46 9.16
CA ILE A 79 8.76 -4.14 8.57
C ILE A 79 8.31 -3.20 9.70
N HIS A 80 8.19 -1.91 9.42
CA HIS A 80 7.89 -0.91 10.45
C HIS A 80 6.60 -0.17 10.11
N GLN A 81 5.63 -0.16 11.00
CA GLN A 81 4.34 0.49 10.77
C GLN A 81 4.14 1.69 11.70
N CYS A 82 3.73 2.83 11.14
CA CYS A 82 3.28 3.99 11.91
C CYS A 82 2.03 3.62 12.71
N LYS A 83 2.08 3.75 14.04
CA LYS A 83 0.95 3.40 14.91
C LYS A 83 -0.27 4.34 14.80
N TYR A 84 -0.13 5.49 14.14
CA TYR A 84 -1.23 6.47 14.00
C TYR A 84 -1.99 6.34 12.69
N CYS A 85 -1.29 6.17 11.57
CA CYS A 85 -1.91 6.14 10.24
C CYS A 85 -1.79 4.79 9.52
N GLY A 86 -1.01 3.85 10.07
CA GLY A 86 -0.85 2.51 9.49
C GLY A 86 0.17 2.42 8.34
N THR A 87 0.81 3.51 7.93
CA THR A 87 1.84 3.50 6.89
C THR A 87 2.98 2.56 7.24
N VAL A 88 3.36 1.72 6.28
CA VAL A 88 4.39 0.70 6.44
C VAL A 88 5.67 1.13 5.73
N TYR A 89 6.73 1.34 6.50
CA TYR A 89 8.09 1.35 6.01
C TYR A 89 8.59 -0.08 5.78
N ASP A 90 9.11 -0.30 4.59
CA ASP A 90 9.68 -1.56 4.15
C ASP A 90 11.01 -1.27 3.46
N LYS A 91 12.08 -1.92 3.92
CA LYS A 91 13.42 -1.71 3.38
C LYS A 91 13.51 -1.98 1.89
N GLU A 92 12.71 -2.90 1.35
CA GLU A 92 12.76 -3.24 -0.07
C GLU A 92 12.32 -2.08 -0.97
N PHE A 93 11.43 -1.23 -0.45
CA PHE A 93 10.94 -0.05 -1.17
C PHE A 93 11.63 1.25 -0.75
N GLY A 94 12.14 1.33 0.48
CA GLY A 94 12.65 2.57 1.05
C GLY A 94 11.54 3.61 1.25
N ASP A 95 11.92 4.89 1.22
CA ASP A 95 11.01 6.04 1.33
C ASP A 95 11.55 7.20 0.49
N GLU A 96 11.07 7.32 -0.75
CA GLU A 96 11.49 8.38 -1.68
C GLU A 96 11.16 9.79 -1.18
N TYR A 97 10.03 9.96 -0.49
CA TYR A 97 9.61 11.26 0.06
C TYR A 97 10.64 11.81 1.06
N ASN A 98 11.20 10.92 1.89
CA ASN A 98 12.26 11.23 2.85
C ASN A 98 13.68 11.02 2.29
N ASN A 99 13.84 10.76 0.98
CA ASN A 99 15.12 10.44 0.33
C ASN A 99 15.86 9.24 0.95
N ILE A 100 15.12 8.22 1.37
CA ILE A 100 15.65 6.96 1.88
C ILE A 100 15.61 5.93 0.73
N PRO A 101 16.77 5.50 0.20
CA PRO A 101 16.80 4.55 -0.90
C PRO A 101 16.31 3.16 -0.51
N ALA A 102 15.80 2.42 -1.49
CA ALA A 102 15.54 0.99 -1.36
C ALA A 102 16.80 0.24 -0.87
N GLY A 103 16.59 -0.76 -0.03
CA GLY A 103 17.61 -1.53 0.68
C GLY A 103 18.01 -0.98 2.05
N THR A 104 17.61 0.25 2.41
CA THR A 104 17.95 0.84 3.72
C THR A 104 17.19 0.13 4.85
N ILE A 105 17.87 -0.33 5.90
CA ILE A 105 17.17 -0.88 7.06
C ILE A 105 16.62 0.24 7.95
N PHE A 106 15.51 0.01 8.65
CA PHE A 106 14.85 1.07 9.41
C PHE A 106 15.76 1.65 10.50
N GLU A 107 16.64 0.85 11.09
CA GLU A 107 17.61 1.25 12.11
C GLU A 107 18.59 2.30 11.58
N GLU A 108 19.00 2.21 10.31
CA GLU A 108 19.95 3.12 9.66
C GLU A 108 19.33 4.48 9.29
N ILE A 109 18.00 4.57 9.29
CA ILE A 109 17.31 5.83 8.98
C ILE A 109 17.60 6.88 10.07
N PRO A 110 17.84 8.16 9.73
CA PRO A 110 18.02 9.23 10.71
C PRO A 110 16.84 9.37 11.68
N ALA A 111 17.11 9.81 12.92
CA ALA A 111 16.05 10.09 13.91
C ALA A 111 15.11 11.23 13.50
N THR A 112 15.52 12.07 12.54
CA THR A 112 14.71 13.14 11.93
C THR A 112 13.68 12.64 10.94
N TYR A 113 13.66 11.34 10.63
CA TYR A 113 12.65 10.73 9.78
C TYR A 113 11.25 10.96 10.32
N SER A 114 10.36 11.32 9.40
CA SER A 114 8.95 11.58 9.67
C SER A 114 8.12 10.72 8.73
N CYS A 115 7.05 10.11 9.26
CA CYS A 115 6.13 9.31 8.49
C CYS A 115 5.67 10.11 7.26
N PRO A 116 5.80 9.56 6.03
CA PRO A 116 5.44 10.31 4.83
C PRO A 116 3.95 10.65 4.85
N THR A 117 3.09 9.84 5.46
CA THR A 117 1.65 10.06 5.41
C THR A 117 1.13 11.05 6.45
N CYS A 118 1.63 11.02 7.69
CA CYS A 118 1.07 11.79 8.81
C CYS A 118 2.09 12.64 9.58
N ASP A 119 3.33 12.68 9.11
CA ASP A 119 4.45 13.43 9.69
C ASP A 119 4.79 13.04 11.15
N SER A 120 4.29 11.90 11.66
CA SER A 120 4.70 11.38 12.98
C SER A 120 6.19 11.01 12.99
N PRO A 121 6.93 11.23 14.09
CA PRO A 121 8.36 10.92 14.15
C PRO A 121 8.65 9.42 14.02
N LYS A 122 9.88 9.08 13.63
CA LYS A 122 10.42 7.70 13.54
C LYS A 122 10.10 6.85 14.78
N ALA A 123 10.14 7.45 15.97
CA ALA A 123 9.88 6.78 17.24
C ALA A 123 8.44 6.25 17.40
N ASP A 124 7.50 6.67 16.55
CA ASP A 124 6.11 6.22 16.57
C ASP A 124 5.85 5.04 15.63
N PHE A 125 6.89 4.50 15.00
CA PHE A 125 6.81 3.25 14.25
C PHE A 125 7.03 2.04 15.16
N ILE A 126 6.28 0.97 14.89
CA ILE A 126 6.39 -0.32 15.57
C ILE A 126 6.82 -1.40 14.59
N GLU A 127 7.62 -2.35 15.05
CA GLU A 127 7.95 -3.54 14.25
C GLU A 127 6.70 -4.41 14.07
N VAL A 128 6.44 -4.80 12.83
CA VAL A 128 5.37 -5.72 12.46
C VAL A 128 5.89 -6.79 11.52
N ASP A 129 5.29 -7.97 11.59
CA ASP A 129 5.60 -9.06 10.69
C ASP A 129 4.84 -8.86 9.37
N ARG A 130 5.56 -8.81 8.24
CA ARG A 130 4.97 -8.65 6.91
C ARG A 130 3.89 -9.71 6.65
N ASN A 131 4.09 -10.94 7.12
CA ASN A 131 3.14 -12.04 6.91
C ASN A 131 1.86 -11.89 7.74
N SER A 132 1.91 -11.15 8.85
CA SER A 132 0.74 -10.89 9.70
C SER A 132 -0.20 -9.82 9.14
N LEU A 133 0.29 -8.93 8.27
CA LEU A 133 -0.55 -7.93 7.59
C LEU A 133 -1.36 -8.53 6.43
N ALA A 134 -0.84 -9.59 5.78
CA ALA A 134 -1.51 -10.25 4.66
C ALA A 134 -2.76 -11.07 5.08
N GLN A 135 -2.90 -11.42 6.37
CA GLN A 135 -4.05 -12.18 6.88
C GLN A 135 -5.32 -11.33 7.10
N LEU A 136 -5.21 -10.00 7.10
CA LEU A 136 -6.36 -9.09 7.30
C LEU A 136 -7.21 -8.84 6.04
N VAL A 137 -6.80 -9.36 4.87
CA VAL A 137 -7.52 -9.19 3.58
C VAL A 137 -8.49 -10.36 3.29
N HIS A 138 -8.65 -11.29 4.22
CA HIS A 138 -9.49 -12.50 4.06
C HIS A 138 -10.73 -12.54 4.99
N LEU A 139 -11.19 -11.40 5.51
CA LEU A 139 -12.43 -11.28 6.28
C LEU A 139 -13.47 -10.47 5.51
#